data_AF-A0A0R1RMV8-F1
#
_entry.id   AF-A0A0R1RMV8-F1
#
_cell.length_a   1.000
_cell.length_b   1.000
_cell.length_c   1.000
_cell.angle_alpha   90.00
_cell.angle_beta   90.00
_cell.angle_gamma   90.00
#
_symmetry.space_group_name_H-M   'P 1'
#
loop_
_entity.id
_entity.type
_entity.pdbx_description
1 polymer ?
#
loop_
_entity_poly.entity_id
_entity_poly.type
_entity_poly.pdbx_seq_one_letter_code
_entity_poly.pdbx_strand_id
1 'polypeptide(L)'
;MLTGFKHTGNAQYLWKDYVDYKNPTDFQNVQVVSDRNLVTANGTAALDFTERVLKMIGSSAKEIAMGVELHKLGFYAYTEKYGNPYQ
;
A
#
# COMPACT_ATOMS: atom_id res chain seq x y z
N MET A 1 -2.77 -11.23 15.58
CA MET A 1 -1.57 -10.73 14.87
C MET A 1 -1.65 -9.23 14.46
N LEU A 2 -2.75 -8.50 14.68
CA LEU A 2 -2.82 -7.05 14.40
C LEU A 2 -2.73 -6.16 15.65
N THR A 3 -2.76 -6.78 16.83
CA THR A 3 -2.76 -6.09 18.13
C THR A 3 -1.52 -5.21 18.29
N GLY A 4 -1.75 -3.94 18.62
CA GLY A 4 -0.70 -2.94 18.79
C GLY A 4 -0.26 -2.26 17.49
N PHE A 5 -0.91 -2.54 16.35
CA PHE A 5 -0.65 -1.86 15.09
C PHE A 5 -1.91 -1.19 14.54
N LYS A 6 -1.75 0.04 14.05
CA LYS A 6 -2.69 0.67 13.11
C LYS A 6 -2.72 -0.14 11.83
N HIS A 7 -3.91 -0.37 11.30
CA HIS A 7 -4.09 -1.25 10.15
C HIS A 7 -5.33 -0.88 9.33
N THR A 8 -5.43 -1.43 8.13
CA THR A 8 -6.61 -1.37 7.25
C THR A 8 -6.87 -2.74 6.62
N GLY A 9 -7.95 -2.87 5.86
CA GLY A 9 -8.35 -4.05 5.12
C GLY A 9 -9.59 -3.75 4.27
N ASN A 10 -10.21 -4.77 3.69
CA ASN A 10 -11.40 -4.58 2.84
C ASN A 10 -12.58 -3.96 3.60
N ALA A 11 -12.90 -4.52 4.77
CA ALA A 11 -13.90 -3.98 5.67
C ALA A 11 -13.73 -4.59 7.06
N GLN A 12 -13.72 -3.74 8.09
CA GLN A 12 -13.51 -4.19 9.46
C GLN A 12 -14.57 -5.18 9.96
N TYR A 13 -15.83 -5.00 9.55
CA TYR A 13 -16.94 -5.82 10.05
C TYR A 13 -16.78 -7.31 9.73
N LEU A 14 -15.98 -7.66 8.71
CA LEU A 14 -15.65 -9.04 8.36
C LEU A 14 -14.89 -9.74 9.49
N TRP A 15 -14.29 -8.99 10.42
CA TRP A 15 -13.44 -9.53 11.48
C TRP A 15 -14.12 -9.57 12.85
N LYS A 16 -15.37 -9.10 12.96
CA LYS A 16 -16.08 -8.91 14.23
C LYS A 16 -16.22 -10.19 15.07
N ASP A 17 -16.29 -11.35 14.41
CA ASP A 17 -16.52 -12.65 15.05
C ASP A 17 -15.22 -13.42 15.34
N TYR A 18 -14.05 -12.88 14.98
CA TYR A 18 -12.76 -13.52 15.25
C TYR A 18 -12.28 -13.16 16.65
N VAL A 19 -12.23 -14.16 17.53
CA VAL A 19 -11.85 -14.00 18.95
C VAL A 19 -10.47 -13.35 19.12
N ASP A 20 -9.54 -13.56 18.19
CA ASP A 20 -8.17 -13.03 18.24
C ASP A 20 -8.02 -11.60 17.69
N TYR A 21 -9.10 -11.00 17.16
CA TYR A 21 -9.09 -9.61 16.71
C TYR A 21 -9.35 -8.67 17.88
N LYS A 22 -8.27 -8.28 18.58
CA LYS A 22 -8.35 -7.56 19.87
C LYS A 22 -8.36 -6.03 19.78
N ASN A 23 -8.11 -5.44 18.62
CA ASN A 23 -7.89 -3.99 18.49
C ASN A 23 -8.69 -3.34 17.34
N PRO A 24 -10.03 -3.39 17.38
CA PRO A 24 -10.87 -2.77 16.36
C PRO A 24 -10.69 -1.24 16.27
N THR A 25 -10.36 -0.56 17.37
CA THR A 25 -10.18 0.90 17.35
C THR A 25 -8.98 1.36 16.53
N ASP A 26 -8.04 0.47 16.20
CA ASP A 26 -6.85 0.78 15.41
C ASP A 26 -7.07 0.63 13.89
N PHE A 27 -8.26 0.20 13.46
CA PHE A 27 -8.63 0.10 12.05
C PHE A 27 -8.85 1.48 11.44
N GLN A 28 -8.25 1.72 10.27
CA GLN A 28 -8.39 2.97 9.52
C GLN A 28 -9.08 2.70 8.18
N ASN A 29 -10.13 3.47 7.88
CA ASN A 29 -10.84 3.40 6.59
C ASN A 29 -10.06 4.12 5.48
N VAL A 30 -8.90 3.57 5.11
CA VAL A 30 -7.99 4.10 4.07
C VAL A 30 -7.44 2.97 3.19
N GLN A 31 -6.93 3.30 2.00
CA GLN A 31 -6.40 2.33 1.03
C GLN A 31 -5.22 1.49 1.56
N VAL A 32 -4.28 2.15 2.25
CA VAL A 32 -3.05 1.53 2.79
C VAL A 32 -2.68 2.16 4.12
N VAL A 33 -2.19 1.35 5.05
CA VAL A 33 -1.60 1.79 6.34
C VAL A 33 -0.21 1.19 6.46
N SER A 34 0.74 2.02 6.88
CA SER A 34 2.09 1.60 7.26
C SER A 34 2.29 1.98 8.73
N ASP A 35 2.55 0.99 9.58
CA ASP A 35 2.84 1.16 11.00
C ASP A 35 4.07 0.31 11.35
N ARG A 36 5.19 0.98 11.63
CA ARG A 36 6.49 0.37 11.89
C ARG A 36 6.87 -0.59 10.74
N ASN A 37 6.93 -1.89 11.03
CA ASN A 37 7.29 -2.96 10.10
C ASN A 37 6.08 -3.72 9.54
N LEU A 38 4.87 -3.17 9.67
CA LEU A 38 3.64 -3.73 9.13
C LEU A 38 3.03 -2.78 8.10
N VAL A 39 2.78 -3.30 6.89
CA VAL A 39 1.97 -2.63 5.87
C VAL A 39 0.71 -3.46 5.65
N THR A 40 -0.45 -2.81 5.72
CA THR A 40 -1.75 -3.42 5.40
C THR A 40 -2.47 -2.57 4.36
N ALA A 41 -3.33 -3.20 3.56
CA ALA A 41 -4.05 -2.53 2.49
C ALA A 41 -5.40 -3.22 2.25
N ASN A 42 -6.32 -2.50 1.61
CA ASN A 42 -7.49 -3.13 1.01
C ASN A 42 -7.16 -3.70 -0.38
N GLY A 43 -8.06 -4.53 -0.92
CA GLY A 43 -7.85 -5.27 -2.17
C GLY A 43 -7.76 -4.42 -3.43
N THR A 44 -8.16 -3.15 -3.40
CA THR A 44 -8.08 -2.24 -4.56
C THR A 44 -6.81 -1.38 -4.55
N ALA A 45 -6.02 -1.44 -3.48
CA ALA A 45 -4.86 -0.58 -3.25
C ALA A 45 -3.52 -1.21 -3.67
N ALA A 46 -3.48 -2.04 -4.71
CA ALA A 46 -2.28 -2.82 -5.06
C ALA A 46 -1.01 -1.95 -5.29
N LEU A 47 -1.15 -0.82 -6.00
CA LEU A 47 -0.03 0.09 -6.25
C LEU A 47 0.39 0.88 -5.00
N ASP A 48 -0.57 1.33 -4.20
CA ASP A 48 -0.27 2.05 -2.96
C ASP A 48 0.38 1.12 -1.92
N PHE A 49 -0.06 -0.15 -1.85
CA PHE A 49 0.56 -1.20 -1.05
C PHE A 49 2.01 -1.44 -1.49
N THR A 50 2.23 -1.62 -2.80
CA THR A 50 3.55 -1.83 -3.39
C THR A 50 4.49 -0.67 -3.05
N GLU A 51 4.03 0.58 -3.21
CA GLU A 51 4.79 1.78 -2.87
C GLU A 51 5.24 1.78 -1.40
N ARG A 52 4.33 1.46 -0.47
CA ARG A 52 4.63 1.45 0.98
C ARG A 52 5.59 0.32 1.36
N VAL A 53 5.44 -0.86 0.79
CA VAL A 53 6.34 -2.00 1.05
C VAL A 53 7.75 -1.71 0.55
N LEU A 54 7.90 -1.21 -0.69
CA LEU A 54 9.22 -0.87 -1.24
C LEU A 54 9.93 0.23 -0.42
N LYS A 55 9.18 1.24 0.05
CA LYS A 55 9.72 2.26 0.96
C LYS A 55 10.16 1.64 2.28
N MET A 56 9.38 0.71 2.85
CA MET A 56 9.69 0.06 4.12
C MET A 56 10.98 -0.76 4.06
N ILE A 57 11.26 -1.42 2.94
CA ILE A 57 12.47 -2.25 2.76
C ILE A 57 13.69 -1.46 2.25
N GLY A 58 13.58 -0.13 2.11
CA GLY A 58 14.71 0.75 1.78
C GLY A 58 15.03 0.89 0.29
N SER A 59 14.08 0.64 -0.61
CA SER A 59 14.27 0.93 -2.05
C SER A 59 14.34 2.44 -2.32
N SER A 60 14.97 2.84 -3.42
CA SER A 60 15.16 4.26 -3.77
C SER A 60 13.83 4.96 -4.02
N ALA A 61 13.62 6.12 -3.39
CA ALA A 61 12.39 6.90 -3.56
C ALA A 61 12.11 7.26 -5.03
N LYS A 62 13.17 7.50 -5.83
CA LYS A 62 13.06 7.80 -7.25
C LYS A 62 12.59 6.59 -8.04
N GLU A 63 13.19 5.42 -7.80
CA GLU A 63 12.83 4.18 -8.51
C GLU A 63 11.40 3.76 -8.19
N ILE A 64 11.01 3.87 -6.92
CA ILE A 64 9.63 3.60 -6.48
C ILE A 64 8.66 4.53 -7.21
N ALA A 65 8.91 5.85 -7.21
CA ALA A 65 8.02 6.82 -7.84
C ALA A 65 7.88 6.57 -9.35
N MET A 66 9.00 6.33 -10.04
CA MET A 66 8.99 6.03 -11.48
C MET A 66 8.23 4.74 -11.78
N GLY A 67 8.48 3.67 -11.03
CA GLY A 67 7.80 2.38 -11.21
C GLY A 67 6.30 2.47 -10.95
N VAL A 68 5.90 3.12 -9.84
CA VAL A 68 4.48 3.30 -9.51
C VAL A 68 3.77 4.15 -10.56
N GLU A 69 4.35 5.26 -11.00
CA GLU A 69 3.78 6.11 -12.06
C GLU A 69 3.65 5.35 -13.38
N LEU A 70 4.65 4.54 -13.76
CA LEU A 70 4.59 3.73 -14.97
C LEU A 70 3.42 2.74 -14.92
N HIS A 71 3.18 2.09 -13.78
CA HIS A 71 2.05 1.18 -13.61
C HIS A 71 0.69 1.92 -13.53
N LYS A 72 0.66 3.14 -12.98
CA LYS A 72 -0.56 3.97 -12.92
C LYS A 72 -0.98 4.50 -14.29
N LEU A 73 -0.03 4.99 -15.08
CA LEU A 73 -0.29 5.64 -16.37
C LEU A 73 -0.30 4.65 -17.55
N GLY A 74 0.42 3.54 -17.44
CA GLY A 74 0.78 2.71 -18.57
C GLY A 74 1.91 3.32 -19.42
N PHE A 75 2.49 2.51 -20.30
CA PHE A 75 3.71 2.86 -21.03
C PHE A 75 3.58 4.17 -21.85
N TYR A 76 2.58 4.27 -22.72
CA TYR A 76 2.48 5.41 -23.65
C TYR A 76 2.26 6.76 -22.94
N ALA A 77 1.29 6.84 -22.03
CA ALA A 77 1.03 8.07 -21.27
C ALA A 77 2.22 8.43 -20.36
N TYR A 78 2.92 7.45 -19.81
CA TYR A 78 4.16 7.69 -19.08
C TYR A 78 5.23 8.28 -20.02
N THR A 79 5.45 7.69 -21.20
CA THR A 79 6.48 8.15 -22.14
C THR A 79 6.21 9.55 -22.68
N GLU A 80 4.95 9.92 -22.90
CA GLU A 80 4.57 11.28 -23.29
C GLU A 80 4.92 12.30 -22.18
N LYS A 81 4.74 11.90 -20.92
CA LYS A 81 4.95 12.79 -19.76
C LYS A 81 6.41 12.86 -19.30
N TYR A 82 7.15 11.75 -19.34
CA TYR A 82 8.47 11.63 -18.71
C TYR A 82 9.58 11.12 -19.65
N GLY A 83 9.26 10.75 -20.89
CA GLY A 83 10.19 10.07 -21.81
C GLY A 83 10.22 8.54 -21.63
N ASN A 84 10.94 7.85 -22.51
CA ASN A 84 11.08 6.40 -22.44
C ASN A 84 11.93 5.99 -21.22
N PRO A 85 11.39 5.22 -20.26
CA PRO A 85 12.13 4.84 -19.05
C PRO A 85 13.24 3.81 -19.28
N TYR A 86 13.41 3.31 -20.51
CA TYR A 86 14.40 2.31 -20.89
C TYR A 86 15.49 2.85 -21.83
N GLN A 87 15.58 4.17 -21.96
CA GLN A 87 16.61 4.86 -22.76
C GLN A 87 17.61 5.61 -21.89
#